data_AF-A0A1N7MPT7-F1
#
_entry.id   AF-A0A1N7MPT7-F1
#
_cell.length_a   1.000
_cell.length_b   1.000
_cell.length_c   1.000
_cell.angle_alpha   90.00
_cell.angle_beta   90.00
_cell.angle_gamma   90.00
#
_symmetry.space_group_name_H-M   'P 1'
#
loop_
_entity.id
_entity.type
_entity.pdbx_description
1 polymer ?
#
loop_
_entity_poly.entity_id
_entity_poly.type
_entity_poly.pdbx_seq_one_letter_code
_entity_poly.pdbx_strand_id
1 'polypeptide(L)'
;MRISNLNILTVTNILFYSRIVISLIFGGLILFITNNGKMVENQILNAVLVFGLLLFCLLLGQIGCVLLRIYFTSKSKYPYILNIICNMLGFGRKRLQKENININLDDFIKDNNLSLILYYINNPQYPILDFHKNKIRYFTQEYDWENFRWRYKIKSQGRNSIQILEYEGINQNNEKIKDFIDFEKIDAEENEVLLLFIVHDLLFGKSSSIYY
;
A
#
# COMPACT_ATOMS: atom_id res chain seq x y z
N MET A 1 -6.38 16.54 -22.70
CA MET A 1 -5.56 16.57 -21.47
C MET A 1 -5.16 15.13 -21.12
N ARG A 2 -3.87 14.76 -21.23
CA ARG A 2 -3.42 13.41 -20.82
C ARG A 2 -3.35 13.39 -19.28
N ILE A 3 -4.30 12.73 -18.63
CA ILE A 3 -4.38 12.56 -17.16
C ILE A 3 -3.23 11.67 -16.63
N SER A 4 -2.30 11.21 -17.46
CA SER A 4 -1.57 9.95 -17.22
C SER A 4 -0.17 10.04 -16.59
N ASN A 5 0.16 11.09 -15.84
CA ASN A 5 1.37 11.12 -15.01
C ASN A 5 1.01 11.36 -13.54
N LEU A 6 -0.05 10.70 -13.04
CA LEU A 6 -0.28 10.66 -11.59
C LEU A 6 0.83 9.84 -10.94
N ASN A 7 1.40 10.35 -9.86
CA ASN A 7 2.35 9.59 -9.06
C ASN A 7 1.66 8.38 -8.40
N ILE A 8 2.45 7.39 -8.01
CA ILE A 8 1.93 6.14 -7.44
C ILE A 8 1.17 6.40 -6.14
N LEU A 9 1.66 7.30 -5.29
CA LEU A 9 1.02 7.69 -4.02
C LEU A 9 -0.41 8.23 -4.24
N THR A 10 -0.59 9.11 -5.23
CA THR A 10 -1.92 9.63 -5.56
C THR A 10 -2.83 8.51 -6.07
N VAL A 11 -2.31 7.61 -6.89
CA VAL A 11 -3.09 6.46 -7.38
C VAL A 11 -3.49 5.53 -6.24
N THR A 12 -2.59 5.21 -5.30
CA THR A 12 -2.92 4.37 -4.14
C THR A 12 -3.99 5.01 -3.27
N ASN A 13 -3.91 6.32 -3.04
CA ASN A 13 -4.91 7.06 -2.28
C ASN A 13 -6.27 7.09 -3.01
N ILE A 14 -6.29 7.33 -4.31
CA ILE A 14 -7.53 7.23 -5.12
C ILE A 14 -8.14 5.84 -5.02
N LEU A 15 -7.34 4.78 -5.13
CA LEU A 15 -7.85 3.39 -5.04
C LEU A 15 -8.45 3.11 -3.65
N PHE A 16 -7.79 3.56 -2.58
CA PHE A 16 -8.29 3.43 -1.22
C PHE A 16 -9.66 4.12 -1.05
N TYR A 17 -9.75 5.41 -1.37
CA TYR A 17 -10.98 6.18 -1.18
C TYR A 17 -12.10 5.75 -2.14
N SER A 18 -11.76 5.37 -3.38
CA SER A 18 -12.76 4.93 -4.36
C SER A 18 -13.52 3.69 -3.89
N ARG A 19 -12.85 2.74 -3.19
CA ARG A 19 -13.51 1.56 -2.63
C ARG A 19 -14.63 1.96 -1.67
N ILE A 20 -14.37 2.93 -0.80
CA ILE A 20 -15.34 3.43 0.19
C ILE A 20 -16.46 4.20 -0.52
N VAL A 21 -16.10 5.17 -1.37
CA VAL A 21 -17.05 6.04 -2.06
C VAL A 21 -17.99 5.25 -2.96
N ILE A 22 -17.48 4.31 -3.75
CA ILE A 22 -18.31 3.46 -4.63
C ILE A 22 -19.27 2.62 -3.78
N SER A 23 -18.80 2.04 -2.68
CA SER A 23 -19.67 1.27 -1.76
C SER A 23 -20.80 2.14 -1.19
N LEU A 24 -20.50 3.38 -0.80
CA LEU A 24 -21.47 4.33 -0.26
C LEU A 24 -22.49 4.79 -1.30
N ILE A 25 -22.06 5.06 -2.53
CA ILE A 25 -22.97 5.44 -3.64
C ILE A 25 -23.98 4.32 -3.89
N PHE A 26 -23.53 3.09 -4.04
CA PHE A 26 -24.43 1.95 -4.23
C PHE A 26 -25.33 1.70 -3.01
N GLY A 27 -24.78 1.82 -1.80
CA GLY A 27 -25.57 1.71 -0.56
C GLY A 27 -26.68 2.75 -0.49
N GLY A 28 -26.37 4.01 -0.79
CA GLY A 28 -27.33 5.11 -0.81
C GLY A 28 -28.43 4.92 -1.86
N LEU A 29 -28.07 4.48 -3.07
CA LEU A 29 -29.03 4.16 -4.13
C LEU A 29 -29.98 3.05 -3.71
N ILE A 30 -29.48 1.99 -3.07
CA ILE A 30 -30.33 0.89 -2.60
C ILE A 30 -31.26 1.34 -1.47
N LEU A 31 -30.77 2.11 -0.50
CA LEU A 31 -31.61 2.67 0.56
C LEU A 31 -32.72 3.57 -0.03
N PHE A 32 -32.40 4.38 -1.03
CA PHE A 32 -33.39 5.19 -1.72
C PHE A 32 -34.48 4.36 -2.42
N ILE A 33 -34.09 3.31 -3.14
CA ILE A 33 -35.03 2.41 -3.83
C ILE A 33 -35.92 1.67 -2.82
N THR A 34 -35.31 1.15 -1.76
CA THR A 34 -36.03 0.36 -0.74
C THR A 34 -36.97 1.20 0.10
N ASN A 35 -36.65 2.46 0.40
CA ASN A 35 -37.53 3.37 1.14
C ASN A 35 -38.76 3.80 0.32
N ASN A 36 -38.63 3.86 -1.01
CA ASN A 36 -39.75 4.15 -1.91
C ASN A 36 -40.57 2.90 -2.30
N GLY A 37 -40.07 1.71 -1.98
CA GLY A 37 -40.76 0.44 -2.19
C GLY A 37 -41.67 0.07 -1.02
N LYS A 38 -42.77 -0.63 -1.29
CA LYS A 38 -43.56 -1.27 -0.22
C LYS A 38 -42.74 -2.44 0.34
N MET A 39 -42.12 -2.24 1.50
CA MET A 39 -41.45 -3.30 2.24
C MET A 39 -42.42 -4.45 2.56
N VAL A 40 -41.91 -5.68 2.63
CA VAL A 40 -42.73 -6.85 2.98
C VAL A 40 -43.20 -6.71 4.41
N GLU A 41 -44.39 -7.22 4.75
CA GLU A 41 -44.95 -7.11 6.10
C GLU A 41 -44.08 -7.81 7.17
N ASN A 42 -43.26 -8.77 6.74
CA ASN A 42 -42.32 -9.50 7.60
C ASN A 42 -41.02 -8.72 7.85
N GLN A 43 -40.89 -8.19 9.07
CA GLN A 43 -39.73 -7.42 9.52
C GLN A 43 -38.40 -8.20 9.46
N ILE A 44 -38.42 -9.50 9.74
CA ILE A 44 -37.20 -10.34 9.70
C ILE A 44 -36.73 -10.50 8.26
N LEU A 45 -37.65 -10.73 7.33
CA LEU A 45 -37.33 -10.85 5.90
C LEU A 45 -36.72 -9.54 5.36
N ASN A 46 -37.27 -8.39 5.74
CA ASN A 46 -36.72 -7.08 5.36
C ASN A 46 -35.32 -6.87 5.91
N ALA A 47 -35.07 -7.24 7.18
CA ALA A 47 -33.74 -7.12 7.78
C ALA A 47 -32.70 -7.98 7.04
N VAL A 48 -33.06 -9.22 6.66
CA VAL A 48 -32.19 -10.10 5.87
C VAL A 48 -31.93 -9.52 4.48
N LEU A 49 -32.95 -8.96 3.81
CA LEU A 49 -32.81 -8.33 2.50
C LEU A 49 -31.89 -7.10 2.55
N VAL A 50 -32.08 -6.21 3.53
CA VAL A 50 -31.22 -5.03 3.72
C VAL A 50 -29.78 -5.45 3.99
N PHE A 51 -29.56 -6.44 4.86
CA PHE A 51 -28.23 -6.95 5.13
C PHE A 51 -27.57 -7.57 3.89
N GLY A 52 -28.30 -8.38 3.12
CA GLY A 52 -27.82 -8.95 1.86
C GLY A 52 -27.45 -7.88 0.83
N LEU A 53 -28.25 -6.81 0.73
CA LEU A 53 -27.98 -5.68 -0.15
C LEU A 53 -26.75 -4.86 0.29
N LEU A 54 -26.53 -4.70 1.60
CA LEU A 54 -25.32 -4.06 2.11
C LEU A 54 -24.06 -4.86 1.73
N LEU A 55 -24.09 -6.18 1.88
CA LEU A 55 -22.99 -7.04 1.43
C LEU A 55 -22.76 -6.92 -0.08
N PHE A 56 -23.84 -6.85 -0.87
CA PHE A 56 -23.73 -6.66 -2.31
C PHE A 56 -23.08 -5.32 -2.68
N CYS A 57 -23.39 -4.23 -1.97
CA CYS A 57 -22.73 -2.93 -2.19
C CYS A 57 -21.23 -2.98 -1.92
N LEU A 58 -20.82 -3.65 -0.85
CA LEU A 58 -19.40 -3.83 -0.52
C LEU A 58 -18.66 -4.61 -1.62
N LEU A 59 -19.31 -5.63 -2.22
CA LEU A 59 -18.77 -6.37 -3.35
C LEU A 59 -18.63 -5.49 -4.60
N LEU A 60 -19.64 -4.66 -4.92
CA LEU A 60 -19.56 -3.71 -6.03
C LEU A 60 -18.44 -2.69 -5.84
N GLY A 61 -18.26 -2.18 -4.61
CA GLY A 61 -17.12 -1.33 -4.27
C GLY A 61 -15.77 -1.99 -4.51
N GLN A 62 -15.64 -3.27 -4.15
CA GLN A 62 -14.43 -4.06 -4.41
C GLN A 62 -14.19 -4.24 -5.91
N ILE A 63 -15.23 -4.58 -6.69
CA ILE A 63 -15.14 -4.75 -8.14
C ILE A 63 -14.75 -3.42 -8.81
N GLY A 64 -15.37 -2.32 -8.42
CA GLY A 64 -15.06 -0.98 -8.90
C GLY A 64 -13.60 -0.61 -8.64
N CYS A 65 -13.08 -0.89 -7.44
CA CYS A 65 -11.68 -0.70 -7.10
C CYS A 65 -10.73 -1.52 -8.01
N VAL A 66 -11.07 -2.79 -8.29
CA VAL A 66 -10.28 -3.63 -9.21
C VAL A 66 -10.27 -3.08 -10.64
N LEU A 67 -11.40 -2.60 -11.14
CA LEU A 67 -11.48 -1.98 -12.47
C LEU A 67 -10.65 -0.70 -12.54
N LEU A 68 -10.73 0.16 -11.52
CA LEU A 68 -9.91 1.36 -11.43
C LEU A 68 -8.42 1.01 -11.38
N ARG A 69 -8.02 -0.01 -10.62
CA ARG A 69 -6.64 -0.48 -10.61
C ARG A 69 -6.17 -0.88 -12.00
N ILE A 70 -6.96 -1.65 -12.75
CA ILE A 70 -6.61 -2.05 -14.12
C ILE A 70 -6.40 -0.81 -15.00
N TYR A 71 -7.30 0.17 -14.90
CA TYR A 71 -7.19 1.42 -15.63
C TYR A 71 -5.89 2.17 -15.28
N PHE A 72 -5.63 2.45 -14.00
CA PHE A 72 -4.45 3.22 -13.58
C PHE A 72 -3.15 2.48 -13.88
N THR A 73 -3.09 1.16 -13.65
CA THR A 73 -1.90 0.36 -13.97
C THR A 73 -1.59 0.36 -15.46
N SER A 74 -2.60 0.37 -16.34
CA SER A 74 -2.38 0.47 -17.79
C SER A 74 -1.83 1.83 -18.26
N LYS A 75 -1.96 2.87 -17.44
CA LYS A 75 -1.56 4.25 -17.76
C LYS A 75 -0.35 4.72 -16.97
N SER A 76 0.07 3.98 -15.95
CA SER A 76 1.19 4.36 -15.09
C SER A 76 2.52 4.29 -15.82
N LYS A 77 3.41 5.24 -15.53
CA LYS A 77 4.82 5.19 -15.93
C LYS A 77 5.55 3.99 -15.30
N TYR A 78 5.10 3.56 -14.10
CA TYR A 78 5.70 2.50 -13.30
C TYR A 78 4.66 1.40 -12.99
N PRO A 79 4.17 0.67 -14.01
CA PRO A 79 3.04 -0.25 -13.87
C PRO A 79 3.36 -1.43 -12.95
N TYR A 80 4.61 -1.89 -12.95
CA TYR A 80 5.03 -3.04 -12.13
C TYR A 80 5.07 -2.70 -10.64
N ILE A 81 5.73 -1.60 -10.28
CA ILE A 81 5.81 -1.11 -8.89
C ILE A 81 4.40 -0.80 -8.36
N LEU A 82 3.56 -0.15 -9.17
CA LEU A 82 2.16 0.11 -8.80
C LEU A 82 1.38 -1.19 -8.53
N ASN A 83 1.60 -2.24 -9.32
CA ASN A 83 0.94 -3.52 -9.06
C ASN A 83 1.42 -4.18 -7.76
N ILE A 84 2.72 -4.08 -7.42
CA ILE A 84 3.26 -4.61 -6.17
C ILE A 84 2.60 -3.92 -4.98
N ILE A 85 2.63 -2.58 -4.94
CA ILE A 85 2.03 -1.87 -3.81
C ILE A 85 0.51 -2.10 -3.73
N CYS A 86 -0.19 -2.18 -4.87
CA CYS A 86 -1.61 -2.52 -4.88
C CYS A 86 -1.89 -3.92 -4.31
N ASN A 87 -1.03 -4.91 -4.56
CA ASN A 87 -1.18 -6.22 -3.94
C ASN A 87 -0.92 -6.17 -2.43
N MET A 88 0.14 -5.50 -1.98
CA MET A 88 0.46 -5.32 -0.56
C MET A 88 -0.68 -4.66 0.22
N LEU A 89 -1.32 -3.65 -0.38
CA LEU A 89 -2.46 -2.92 0.19
C LEU A 89 -3.81 -3.62 -0.02
N GLY A 90 -3.84 -4.75 -0.73
CA GLY A 90 -5.07 -5.53 -0.94
C GLY A 90 -6.08 -4.93 -1.92
N PHE A 91 -5.64 -4.04 -2.83
CA PHE A 91 -6.46 -3.51 -3.94
C PHE A 91 -6.61 -4.53 -5.07
N GLY A 92 -7.08 -5.74 -4.72
CA GLY A 92 -7.07 -6.92 -5.57
C GLY A 92 -5.71 -7.63 -5.56
N ARG A 93 -5.68 -8.91 -5.95
CA ARG A 93 -4.43 -9.65 -6.14
C ARG A 93 -4.23 -9.93 -7.62
N LYS A 94 -3.06 -9.57 -8.12
CA LYS A 94 -2.59 -9.96 -9.45
C LYS A 94 -1.36 -10.82 -9.28
N ARG A 95 -1.31 -11.97 -9.97
CA ARG A 95 -0.10 -12.79 -10.00
C ARG A 95 0.99 -11.99 -10.72
N LEU A 96 2.09 -11.72 -10.01
CA LEU A 96 3.26 -11.06 -10.55
C LEU A 96 4.30 -12.11 -10.93
N GLN A 97 4.99 -11.88 -12.04
CA GLN A 97 6.18 -12.64 -12.43
C GLN A 97 7.40 -11.77 -12.18
N LYS A 98 8.54 -12.38 -11.88
CA LYS A 98 9.79 -11.63 -11.74
C LYS A 98 10.11 -10.97 -13.08
N GLU A 99 10.27 -9.66 -13.07
CA GLU A 99 10.59 -8.86 -14.25
C GLU A 99 11.87 -8.08 -13.94
N ASN A 100 12.81 -8.07 -14.89
CA ASN A 100 13.99 -7.23 -14.78
C ASN A 100 13.58 -5.81 -15.15
N ILE A 101 13.53 -4.92 -14.16
CA ILE A 101 13.07 -3.56 -14.37
C ILE A 101 14.30 -2.65 -14.43
N ASN A 102 14.40 -1.89 -15.51
CA ASN A 102 15.39 -0.82 -15.62
C ASN A 102 14.79 0.47 -15.06
N ILE A 103 14.94 0.69 -13.76
CA ILE A 103 14.44 1.88 -13.06
C ILE A 103 15.62 2.80 -12.76
N ASN A 104 15.53 4.06 -13.16
CA ASN A 104 16.39 5.10 -12.61
C ASN A 104 15.79 5.55 -11.27
N LEU A 105 16.53 5.36 -10.17
CA LEU A 105 16.09 5.71 -8.83
C LEU A 105 15.78 7.20 -8.71
N ASP A 106 16.64 8.08 -9.22
CA ASP A 106 16.50 9.53 -9.09
C ASP A 106 15.23 10.02 -9.80
N ASP A 107 14.98 9.50 -11.01
CA ASP A 107 13.75 9.79 -11.76
C ASP A 107 12.51 9.28 -11.01
N PHE A 108 12.59 8.08 -10.43
CA PHE A 108 11.47 7.50 -9.68
C PHE A 108 11.13 8.31 -8.42
N ILE A 109 12.15 8.71 -7.65
CA ILE A 109 11.99 9.54 -6.46
C ILE A 109 11.35 10.88 -6.83
N LYS A 110 11.87 11.53 -7.88
CA LYS A 110 11.35 12.81 -8.39
C LYS A 110 9.92 12.70 -8.88
N ASP A 111 9.59 11.68 -9.67
CA ASP A 111 8.26 11.49 -10.23
C ASP A 111 7.20 11.22 -9.14
N ASN A 112 7.62 10.65 -8.01
CA ASN A 112 6.73 10.32 -6.90
C ASN A 112 6.79 11.31 -5.73
N ASN A 113 7.64 12.35 -5.81
CA ASN A 113 7.90 13.30 -4.72
C ASN A 113 8.24 12.60 -3.39
N LEU A 114 9.06 11.56 -3.44
CA LEU A 114 9.43 10.78 -2.25
C LEU A 114 10.58 11.46 -1.50
N SER A 115 10.55 11.42 -0.17
CA SER A 115 11.70 11.78 0.65
C SER A 115 12.58 10.55 0.89
N LEU A 116 13.88 10.67 0.64
CA LEU A 116 14.85 9.61 0.97
C LEU A 116 15.20 9.58 2.46
N ILE A 117 14.90 10.64 3.20
CA ILE A 117 15.13 10.74 4.63
C ILE A 117 13.78 10.89 5.32
N LEU A 118 13.47 9.94 6.19
CA LEU A 118 12.24 9.93 6.97
C LEU A 118 12.59 10.14 8.44
N TYR A 119 11.77 10.91 9.13
CA TYR A 119 12.03 11.38 10.49
C TYR A 119 11.15 10.67 11.50
N TYR A 120 11.55 10.74 12.76
CA TYR A 120 10.72 10.27 13.86
C TYR A 120 9.52 11.20 14.05
N ILE A 121 8.31 10.65 14.18
CA ILE A 121 7.06 11.43 14.23
C ILE A 121 7.02 12.47 15.37
N ASN A 122 7.67 12.19 16.49
CA ASN A 122 7.74 13.11 17.63
C ASN A 122 9.00 13.98 17.64
N ASN A 123 9.90 13.83 16.66
CA ASN A 123 11.10 14.64 16.55
C ASN A 123 11.56 14.77 15.08
N PRO A 124 11.19 15.87 14.39
CA PRO A 124 11.53 16.08 12.98
C PRO A 124 13.03 16.34 12.74
N GLN A 125 13.84 16.49 13.79
CA GLN A 125 15.30 16.61 13.66
C GLN A 125 16.00 15.25 13.75
N TYR A 126 15.26 14.19 14.07
CA TYR A 126 15.83 12.87 14.29
C TYR A 126 15.50 11.92 13.12
N PRO A 127 16.42 11.75 12.16
CA PRO A 127 16.20 10.84 11.03
C PRO A 127 16.14 9.40 11.56
N ILE A 128 15.05 8.71 11.24
CA ILE A 128 14.85 7.31 11.63
C ILE A 128 15.16 6.36 10.47
N LEU A 129 14.89 6.78 9.24
CA LEU A 129 15.22 6.03 8.04
C LEU A 129 15.92 6.91 7.01
N ASP A 130 16.99 6.39 6.44
CA ASP A 130 17.73 7.05 5.36
C ASP A 130 18.00 6.05 4.24
N PHE A 131 17.52 6.37 3.05
CA PHE A 131 17.61 5.54 1.86
C PHE A 131 18.73 6.06 0.97
N HIS A 132 19.83 5.32 0.95
CA HIS A 132 20.92 5.54 0.00
C HIS A 132 20.89 4.48 -1.10
N LYS A 133 21.58 4.78 -2.20
CA LYS A 133 21.64 3.90 -3.38
C LYS A 133 22.06 2.46 -3.03
N ASN A 134 23.04 2.29 -2.15
CA ASN A 134 23.61 0.99 -1.79
C ASN A 134 23.30 0.53 -0.36
N LYS A 135 22.78 1.44 0.46
CA LYS A 135 22.62 1.23 1.89
C LYS A 135 21.29 1.76 2.38
N ILE A 136 20.81 1.20 3.47
CA ILE A 136 19.74 1.76 4.28
C ILE A 136 20.27 2.01 5.68
N ARG A 137 19.96 3.18 6.23
CA ARG A 137 20.19 3.47 7.64
C ARG A 137 18.88 3.40 8.38
N TYR A 138 18.84 2.68 9.49
CA TYR A 138 17.77 2.68 10.46
C TYR A 138 18.31 3.12 11.82
N PHE A 139 17.83 4.26 12.32
CA PHE A 139 18.44 4.98 13.44
C PHE A 139 19.95 5.21 13.22
N THR A 140 20.80 4.53 13.99
CA THR A 140 22.26 4.62 13.94
C THR A 140 22.90 3.43 13.24
N GLN A 141 22.12 2.46 12.78
CA GLN A 141 22.61 1.26 12.12
C GLN A 141 22.50 1.39 10.60
N GLU A 142 23.56 1.03 9.90
CA GLU A 142 23.62 0.99 8.45
C GLU A 142 23.66 -0.46 7.98
N TYR A 143 22.94 -0.75 6.90
CA TYR A 143 22.89 -2.07 6.27
C TYR A 143 23.05 -1.93 4.77
N ASP A 144 23.81 -2.84 4.16
CA ASP A 144 23.88 -2.92 2.69
C ASP A 144 22.61 -3.54 2.13
N TRP A 145 22.07 -2.91 1.08
CA TRP A 145 20.87 -3.40 0.39
C TRP A 145 21.07 -4.79 -0.18
N GLU A 146 22.29 -5.24 -0.47
CA GLU A 146 22.58 -6.59 -0.95
C GLU A 146 22.23 -7.67 0.09
N ASN A 147 22.47 -7.40 1.38
CA ASN A 147 22.26 -8.34 2.47
C ASN A 147 20.99 -8.06 3.28
N PHE A 148 20.36 -6.90 3.09
CA PHE A 148 19.13 -6.52 3.78
C PHE A 148 17.90 -7.25 3.20
N ARG A 149 17.22 -8.05 4.01
CA ARG A 149 15.98 -8.76 3.66
C ARG A 149 14.85 -8.19 4.48
N TRP A 150 13.67 -8.07 3.89
CA TRP A 150 12.52 -7.53 4.60
C TRP A 150 11.21 -8.23 4.25
N ARG A 151 10.24 -8.06 5.15
CA ARG A 151 8.92 -8.64 5.06
C ARG A 151 7.89 -7.70 5.70
N TYR A 152 6.98 -7.16 4.89
CA TYR A 152 5.81 -6.43 5.38
C TYR A 152 4.83 -7.35 6.13
N LYS A 153 4.36 -6.92 7.30
CA LYS A 153 3.38 -7.66 8.10
C LYS A 153 2.45 -6.71 8.84
N ILE A 154 1.23 -7.20 9.07
CA ILE A 154 0.30 -6.60 10.03
C ILE A 154 0.45 -7.38 11.33
N LYS A 155 0.85 -6.71 12.41
CA LYS A 155 1.06 -7.30 13.73
C LYS A 155 -0.06 -6.86 14.68
N SER A 156 -0.65 -7.80 15.41
CA SER A 156 -1.63 -7.48 16.45
C SER A 156 -0.94 -6.83 17.65
N GLN A 157 -1.52 -5.72 18.13
CA GLN A 157 -1.11 -5.00 19.33
C GLN A 157 -2.35 -4.73 20.19
N GLY A 158 -2.68 -5.70 21.04
CA GLY A 158 -3.87 -5.63 21.90
C GLY A 158 -5.15 -5.71 21.07
N ARG A 159 -5.97 -4.65 21.12
CA ARG A 159 -7.21 -4.51 20.33
C ARG A 159 -6.97 -3.90 18.95
N ASN A 160 -5.78 -3.38 18.70
CA ASN A 160 -5.41 -2.72 17.45
C ASN A 160 -4.45 -3.60 16.66
N SER A 161 -4.22 -3.24 15.41
CA SER A 161 -3.19 -3.84 14.56
C SER A 161 -2.28 -2.74 14.04
N ILE A 162 -0.97 -2.96 14.14
CA ILE A 162 0.04 -2.07 13.59
C ILE A 162 0.64 -2.67 12.33
N GLN A 163 1.00 -1.80 11.40
CA GLN A 163 1.77 -2.19 10.21
C GLN A 163 3.26 -2.09 10.51
N ILE A 164 3.97 -3.18 10.26
CA ILE A 164 5.41 -3.26 10.50
C ILE A 164 6.14 -3.84 9.30
N LEU A 165 7.43 -3.55 9.23
CA LEU A 165 8.35 -4.19 8.31
C LEU A 165 9.41 -4.94 9.12
N GLU A 166 9.29 -6.26 9.17
CA GLU A 166 10.34 -7.10 9.74
C GLU A 166 11.53 -7.14 8.80
N TYR A 167 12.74 -7.04 9.32
CA TYR A 167 13.96 -7.12 8.52
C TYR A 167 15.04 -7.99 9.15
N GLU A 168 15.95 -8.44 8.31
CA GLU A 168 17.17 -9.16 8.67
C GLU A 168 18.31 -8.63 7.81
N GLY A 169 19.43 -8.26 8.43
CA GLY A 169 20.57 -7.68 7.73
C GLY A 169 21.86 -7.81 8.53
N ILE A 170 22.98 -7.54 7.85
CA ILE A 170 24.30 -7.44 8.48
C ILE A 170 24.60 -5.94 8.61
N ASN A 171 24.85 -5.47 9.83
CA ASN A 171 25.12 -4.06 10.09
C ASN A 171 26.58 -3.67 9.79
N GLN A 172 26.92 -2.39 9.96
CA GLN A 172 28.28 -1.88 9.77
C GLN A 172 29.35 -2.53 10.67
N ASN A 173 28.95 -3.17 11.78
CA ASN A 173 29.82 -3.88 12.70
C ASN A 173 29.95 -5.38 12.35
N ASN A 174 29.41 -5.81 11.20
CA ASN A 174 29.35 -7.20 10.77
C ASN A 174 28.51 -8.11 11.68
N GLU A 175 27.55 -7.52 12.41
CA GLU A 175 26.62 -8.25 13.25
C GLU A 175 25.32 -8.52 12.49
N LYS A 176 24.83 -9.75 12.61
CA LYS A 176 23.54 -10.14 12.04
C LYS A 176 22.41 -9.67 12.96
N ILE A 177 21.59 -8.75 12.47
CA ILE A 177 20.46 -8.19 13.19
C ILE A 177 19.16 -8.68 12.56
N LYS A 178 18.18 -8.98 13.42
CA LYS A 178 16.80 -9.27 13.02
C LYS A 178 15.86 -8.46 13.91
N ASP A 179 15.14 -7.54 13.31
CA ASP A 179 14.30 -6.58 14.04
C ASP A 179 13.09 -6.16 13.17
N PHE A 180 12.36 -5.14 13.59
CA PHE A 180 11.24 -4.57 12.85
C PHE A 180 11.24 -3.04 12.87
N ILE A 181 10.72 -2.47 11.78
CA ILE A 181 10.41 -1.06 11.63
C ILE A 181 8.91 -0.89 11.87
N ASP A 182 8.58 0.02 12.76
CA ASP A 182 7.20 0.37 13.11
C ASP A 182 6.80 1.64 12.35
N PHE A 183 5.79 1.53 11.48
CA PHE A 183 5.39 2.65 10.62
C PHE A 183 4.76 3.79 11.41
N GLU A 184 4.14 3.52 12.57
CA GLU A 184 3.56 4.57 13.43
C GLU A 184 4.62 5.51 14.03
N LYS A 185 5.90 5.13 14.00
CA LYS A 185 7.01 5.94 14.50
C LYS A 185 7.62 6.88 13.45
N ILE A 186 7.21 6.75 12.19
CA ILE A 186 7.80 7.47 11.06
C ILE A 186 6.86 8.61 10.65
N ASP A 187 7.41 9.80 10.45
CA ASP A 187 6.69 10.96 9.92
C ASP A 187 6.57 10.87 8.38
N ALA A 188 5.87 9.85 7.89
CA ALA A 188 5.62 9.63 6.47
C ALA A 188 4.37 8.77 6.27
N GLU A 189 3.74 8.86 5.08
CA GLU A 189 2.67 7.93 4.73
C GLU A 189 3.23 6.49 4.62
N GLU A 190 2.50 5.49 5.11
CA GLU A 190 2.91 4.08 5.03
C GLU A 190 3.25 3.66 3.58
N ASN A 191 2.47 4.18 2.62
CA ASN A 191 2.66 3.93 1.20
C ASN A 191 4.00 4.47 0.69
N GLU A 192 4.46 5.61 1.20
CA GLU A 192 5.75 6.21 0.85
C GLU A 192 6.90 5.33 1.34
N VAL A 193 6.85 4.91 2.61
CA VAL A 193 7.84 3.98 3.18
C VAL A 193 7.90 2.71 2.34
N LEU A 194 6.75 2.09 2.06
CA LEU A 194 6.68 0.86 1.26
C LEU A 194 7.24 1.04 -0.15
N LEU A 195 6.97 2.15 -0.84
CA LEU A 195 7.50 2.40 -2.18
C LEU A 195 9.03 2.43 -2.20
N LEU A 196 9.64 3.07 -1.19
CA LEU A 196 11.10 3.12 -1.08
C LEU A 196 11.68 1.71 -0.90
N PHE A 197 11.09 0.87 -0.04
CA PHE A 197 11.51 -0.52 0.12
C PHE A 197 11.30 -1.36 -1.14
N ILE A 198 10.17 -1.20 -1.83
CA ILE A 198 9.87 -1.92 -3.08
C ILE A 198 10.90 -1.57 -4.15
N VAL A 199 11.17 -0.29 -4.38
CA VAL A 199 12.10 0.11 -5.44
C VAL A 199 13.52 -0.35 -5.17
N HIS A 200 14.00 -0.25 -3.92
CA HIS A 200 15.32 -0.76 -3.58
C HIS A 200 15.38 -2.29 -3.68
N ASP A 201 14.35 -3.03 -3.26
CA ASP A 201 14.27 -4.48 -3.44
C ASP A 201 14.42 -4.88 -4.93
N LEU A 202 13.73 -4.16 -5.82
CA LEU A 202 13.77 -4.41 -7.27
C LEU A 202 15.10 -4.03 -7.91
N LEU A 203 15.71 -2.90 -7.51
CA LEU A 203 17.02 -2.46 -8.02
C LEU A 203 18.13 -3.47 -7.70
N PHE A 204 18.03 -4.16 -6.57
CA PHE A 204 18.98 -5.21 -6.17
C PHE A 204 18.57 -6.61 -6.64
N GLY A 205 17.59 -6.72 -7.54
CA GLY A 205 17.16 -7.98 -8.15
C GLY A 205 16.49 -8.95 -7.18
N LYS A 206 16.08 -8.45 -6.00
CA LYS A 206 15.37 -9.21 -4.98
C LYS A 206 13.88 -9.28 -5.32
N SER A 207 13.19 -10.21 -4.67
CA SER A 207 11.79 -10.50 -4.92
C SER A 207 10.95 -10.50 -3.64
N SER A 208 11.49 -9.95 -2.54
CA SER A 208 10.80 -9.92 -1.24
C SER A 208 9.45 -9.24 -1.36
N SER A 209 9.41 -8.18 -2.17
CA SER A 209 8.21 -7.40 -2.47
C SER A 209 7.17 -8.12 -3.35
N ILE A 210 7.57 -9.12 -4.15
CA ILE A 210 6.70 -9.76 -5.16
C ILE A 210 5.73 -10.77 -4.55
N TYR A 211 6.02 -11.30 -3.35
CA TYR A 211 5.25 -12.37 -2.71
C TYR A 211 3.96 -11.91 -2.00
N TYR A 212 3.61 -10.64 -2.16
CA TYR A 212 2.40 -10.02 -1.59
C TYR A 212 1.33 -9.82 -2.67
#